data_AF-A0A5J4TFS3-F1
#
_entry.id   AF-A0A5J4TFS3-F1
#
_cell.length_a   1.000
_cell.length_b   1.000
_cell.length_c   1.000
_cell.angle_alpha   90.00
_cell.angle_beta   90.00
_cell.angle_gamma   90.00
#
_symmetry.space_group_name_H-M   'P 1'
#
loop_
_entity.id
_entity.type
_entity.pdbx_description
1 polymer ?
#
loop_
_entity_poly.entity_id
_entity_poly.type
_entity_poly.pdbx_seq_one_letter_code
_entity_poly.pdbx_strand_id
1 'polypeptide(L)'
;SFRFCYESDIWSLGVILVECLTGIRPYEGHTPEETINNIKNGSMDPLPDEIKGEIGDMILGMLNVEPTKRPSASDLLKTDLMLHQVEIEIQIEQDKKLSAYSTWEKISHNVSVQKISIWENIKEDLLQPLVGTQEQIQSIIEMQEMDCKLLSQQLEDRYDDEFRGNIIDSGVAEGLQFIFENRELNLISRPLSYVFFDLTSPASDKIRLQLYEIQPFLGLIRLLEHSDILVVVDAIHSLFNILASGAETAPRTEPHPQFDDLSSWNGIEKIFQLFRRNLDKNSKNISSFCIGIIFRAKEFADQTMGLEIISHLKSLLSDQDVLIKETAKFALKDLAQNEEQTMKCLLSRHLYRQQVSSSN
;
A
#
# COMPACT_ATOMS: atom_id res chain seq x y z
N SER A 1 -41.93 37.30 -7.84
CA SER A 1 -41.36 36.02 -7.35
C SER A 1 -39.91 35.97 -7.80
N PHE A 2 -38.97 36.44 -6.97
CA PHE A 2 -37.55 36.28 -7.27
C PHE A 2 -37.20 34.82 -7.00
N ARG A 3 -37.02 34.06 -8.07
CA ARG A 3 -36.61 32.66 -7.98
C ARG A 3 -35.10 32.69 -7.70
N PHE A 4 -34.70 32.37 -6.47
CA PHE A 4 -33.29 32.07 -6.18
C PHE A 4 -32.91 30.87 -7.06
N CYS A 5 -31.96 31.06 -7.96
CA CYS A 5 -31.48 30.05 -8.86
C CYS A 5 -29.96 29.93 -8.71
N TYR A 6 -29.41 28.74 -8.91
CA TYR A 6 -28.00 28.43 -8.67
C TYR A 6 -27.06 29.39 -9.42
N GLU A 7 -27.48 29.90 -10.57
CA GLU A 7 -26.75 30.85 -11.39
C GLU A 7 -26.64 32.24 -10.72
N SER A 8 -27.60 32.63 -9.88
CA SER A 8 -27.52 33.85 -9.08
C SER A 8 -26.49 33.71 -7.95
N ASP A 9 -26.38 32.54 -7.33
CA ASP A 9 -25.38 32.27 -6.29
C ASP A 9 -23.96 32.33 -6.86
N ILE A 10 -23.75 31.74 -8.05
CA ILE A 10 -22.47 31.81 -8.78
C ILE A 10 -22.08 33.25 -9.10
N TRP A 11 -23.04 34.08 -9.55
CA TRP A 11 -22.78 35.50 -9.82
C TRP A 11 -22.41 36.26 -8.54
N SER A 12 -23.15 36.03 -7.45
CA SER A 12 -22.86 36.68 -6.16
C SER A 12 -21.48 36.30 -5.62
N LEU A 13 -21.06 35.04 -5.79
CA LEU A 13 -19.72 34.58 -5.45
C LEU A 13 -18.65 35.28 -6.30
N GLY A 14 -18.91 35.48 -7.59
CA GLY A 14 -18.02 36.22 -8.48
C GLY A 14 -17.81 37.67 -8.03
N VAL A 15 -18.88 38.34 -7.60
CA VAL A 15 -18.80 39.71 -7.05
C VAL A 15 -17.98 39.74 -5.77
N ILE A 16 -18.21 38.79 -4.86
CA ILE A 16 -17.45 38.67 -3.61
C ILE A 16 -15.97 38.43 -3.90
N LEU A 17 -15.63 37.57 -4.87
CA LEU A 17 -14.24 37.30 -5.23
C LEU A 17 -13.53 38.56 -5.76
N VAL A 18 -14.19 39.36 -6.60
CA VAL A 18 -13.63 40.64 -7.05
C VAL A 18 -13.41 41.58 -5.87
N GLU A 19 -14.39 41.72 -4.98
CA GLU A 19 -14.29 42.58 -3.81
C GLU A 19 -13.18 42.11 -2.86
N CYS A 20 -13.01 40.81 -2.64
CA CYS A 20 -11.94 40.25 -1.82
C CYS A 20 -10.55 40.47 -2.41
N LEU A 21 -10.40 40.34 -3.72
CA LEU A 21 -9.10 40.48 -4.39
C LEU A 21 -8.67 41.93 -4.60
N THR A 22 -9.64 42.83 -4.80
CA THR A 22 -9.37 44.22 -5.19
C THR A 22 -9.72 45.24 -4.11
N GLY A 23 -10.58 44.88 -3.15
CA GLY A 23 -11.20 45.81 -2.23
C GLY A 23 -12.23 46.75 -2.87
N ILE A 24 -12.59 46.52 -4.14
CA ILE A 24 -13.46 47.39 -4.95
C ILE A 24 -14.79 46.68 -5.20
N ARG A 25 -15.88 47.45 -5.20
CA ARG A 25 -17.21 46.97 -5.59
C ARG A 25 -17.37 47.11 -7.12
N PRO A 26 -17.41 46.01 -7.88
CA PRO A 26 -17.21 46.05 -9.33
C PRO A 26 -18.28 46.82 -10.13
N TYR A 27 -19.46 47.06 -9.54
CA TYR A 27 -20.59 47.70 -10.21
C TYR A 27 -21.09 48.98 -9.51
N GLU A 28 -20.40 49.47 -8.49
CA GLU A 28 -20.86 50.61 -7.68
C GLU A 28 -20.92 51.90 -8.51
N GLY A 29 -22.11 52.50 -8.57
CA GLY A 29 -22.35 53.81 -9.18
C GLY A 29 -22.50 54.92 -8.13
N HIS A 30 -22.53 56.18 -8.55
CA HIS A 30 -22.73 57.32 -7.66
C HIS A 30 -24.14 57.35 -7.06
N THR A 31 -25.11 56.67 -7.70
CA THR A 31 -26.46 56.46 -7.18
C THR A 31 -26.87 54.98 -7.18
N PRO A 32 -27.88 54.59 -6.40
CA PRO A 32 -28.43 53.23 -6.45
C PRO A 32 -28.97 52.85 -7.83
N GLU A 33 -29.57 53.79 -8.56
CA GLU A 33 -30.09 53.55 -9.91
C GLU A 33 -28.96 53.31 -10.93
N GLU A 34 -27.86 54.05 -10.80
CA GLU A 34 -26.65 53.85 -11.59
C GLU A 34 -26.04 52.46 -11.33
N THR A 35 -25.92 52.08 -10.05
CA THR A 35 -25.44 50.74 -9.64
C THR A 35 -26.30 49.62 -10.25
N ILE A 36 -27.63 49.75 -10.20
CA ILE A 36 -28.55 48.77 -10.79
C ILE A 36 -28.38 48.70 -12.31
N ASN A 37 -28.19 49.84 -12.99
CA ASN A 37 -27.97 49.87 -14.43
C ASN A 37 -26.62 49.25 -14.82
N ASN A 38 -25.57 49.47 -14.03
CA ASN A 38 -24.26 48.86 -14.23
C ASN A 38 -24.35 47.33 -14.14
N ILE A 39 -25.04 46.80 -13.13
CA ILE A 39 -25.29 45.35 -12.98
C ILE A 39 -26.06 44.80 -14.18
N LYS A 40 -27.15 45.47 -14.59
CA LYS A 40 -27.99 45.01 -15.71
C LYS A 40 -27.24 44.95 -17.03
N ASN A 41 -26.34 45.91 -17.26
CA ASN A 41 -25.58 46.02 -18.50
C ASN A 41 -24.25 45.26 -18.46
N GLY A 42 -23.88 44.65 -17.32
CA GLY A 42 -22.57 44.05 -17.13
C GLY A 42 -21.42 45.07 -17.18
N SER A 43 -21.72 46.34 -16.93
CA SER A 43 -20.75 47.45 -16.98
C SER A 43 -19.99 47.51 -15.65
N MET A 44 -18.95 46.68 -15.56
CA MET A 44 -18.08 46.57 -14.39
C MET A 44 -16.78 47.36 -14.61
N ASP A 45 -16.20 47.86 -13.53
CA ASP A 45 -14.84 48.39 -13.56
C ASP A 45 -13.86 47.28 -14.00
N PRO A 46 -12.92 47.56 -14.93
CA PRO A 46 -12.02 46.54 -15.43
C PRO A 46 -11.20 45.94 -14.29
N LEU A 47 -11.04 44.62 -14.32
CA LEU A 47 -10.19 43.93 -13.35
C LEU A 47 -8.75 44.47 -13.45
N PRO A 48 -8.05 44.67 -12.32
CA PRO A 48 -6.65 45.06 -12.32
C PRO A 48 -5.78 44.09 -13.13
N ASP A 49 -4.66 44.60 -13.65
CA ASP A 49 -3.77 43.83 -14.53
C ASP A 49 -3.16 42.59 -13.84
N GLU A 50 -3.16 42.57 -12.51
CA GLU A 50 -2.70 41.49 -11.66
C GLU A 50 -3.66 40.29 -11.62
N ILE A 51 -4.95 40.49 -11.95
CA ILE A 51 -5.99 39.45 -11.95
C ILE A 51 -6.20 38.96 -13.39
N LYS A 52 -5.18 38.27 -13.92
CA LYS A 52 -5.17 37.66 -15.26
C LYS A 52 -4.94 36.15 -15.20
N GLY A 53 -5.16 35.47 -16.32
CA GLY A 53 -5.02 34.02 -16.43
C GLY A 53 -6.23 33.29 -15.84
N GLU A 54 -6.01 32.07 -15.37
CA GLU A 54 -7.08 31.14 -15.00
C GLU A 54 -8.08 31.72 -13.97
N ILE A 55 -7.59 32.43 -12.95
CA ILE A 55 -8.45 33.05 -11.93
C ILE A 55 -9.30 34.20 -12.49
N GLY A 56 -8.73 34.99 -13.41
CA GLY A 56 -9.45 36.07 -14.08
C GLY A 56 -10.54 35.54 -15.01
N ASP A 57 -10.21 34.51 -15.80
CA ASP A 57 -11.15 33.85 -16.70
C ASP A 57 -12.30 33.19 -15.92
N MET A 58 -11.99 32.58 -14.77
CA MET A 58 -12.98 32.00 -13.86
C MET A 58 -13.95 33.07 -13.35
N ILE A 59 -13.44 34.19 -12.82
CA ILE A 59 -14.25 35.31 -12.31
C ILE A 59 -15.13 35.90 -13.41
N LEU A 60 -14.58 36.15 -14.59
CA LEU A 60 -15.34 36.68 -15.73
C LEU A 60 -16.44 35.71 -16.20
N GLY A 61 -16.19 34.40 -16.14
CA GLY A 61 -17.19 33.37 -16.40
C GLY A 61 -18.36 33.41 -15.40
N MET A 62 -18.06 33.59 -14.10
CA MET A 62 -19.07 33.71 -13.04
C MET A 62 -19.91 34.99 -13.17
N LEU A 63 -19.28 36.08 -13.62
CA LEU A 63 -19.91 37.40 -13.80
C LEU A 63 -20.64 37.58 -15.14
N ASN A 64 -20.87 36.51 -15.90
CA ASN A 64 -21.57 36.60 -17.18
C ASN A 64 -22.98 37.18 -17.01
N VAL A 65 -23.35 38.13 -17.88
CA VAL A 65 -24.67 38.78 -17.88
C VAL A 65 -25.78 37.75 -18.11
N GLU A 66 -25.55 36.77 -18.98
CA GLU A 66 -26.49 35.68 -19.23
C GLU A 66 -26.33 34.58 -18.16
N PRO A 67 -27.35 34.31 -17.31
CA PRO A 67 -27.24 33.34 -16.23
C PRO A 67 -26.87 31.93 -16.69
N THR A 68 -27.39 31.49 -17.83
CA THR A 68 -27.16 30.15 -18.39
C THR A 68 -25.75 29.94 -18.95
N LYS A 69 -24.96 31.02 -19.10
CA LYS A 69 -23.56 30.95 -19.55
C LYS A 69 -22.58 30.90 -18.37
N ARG A 70 -23.06 31.03 -17.14
CA ARG A 70 -22.23 30.92 -15.93
C ARG A 70 -21.88 29.45 -15.68
N PRO A 71 -20.65 29.14 -15.24
CA PRO A 71 -20.28 27.78 -14.89
C PRO A 71 -21.05 27.31 -13.65
N SER A 72 -21.23 25.99 -13.49
CA SER A 72 -21.76 25.44 -12.24
C SER A 72 -20.67 25.37 -11.17
N ALA A 73 -21.06 25.26 -9.90
CA ALA A 73 -20.11 25.02 -8.81
C ALA A 73 -19.25 23.77 -9.05
N SER A 74 -19.83 22.72 -9.65
CA SER A 74 -19.07 21.52 -10.00
C SER A 74 -18.05 21.75 -11.11
N ASP A 75 -18.30 22.67 -12.04
CA ASP A 75 -17.35 22.97 -13.11
C ASP A 75 -16.19 23.80 -12.57
N LEU A 76 -16.49 24.75 -11.66
CA LEU A 76 -15.48 25.55 -10.97
C LEU A 76 -14.53 24.67 -10.14
N LEU A 77 -15.05 23.70 -9.39
CA LEU A 77 -14.25 22.77 -8.58
C LEU A 77 -13.33 21.84 -9.41
N LYS A 78 -13.56 21.71 -10.71
CA LYS A 78 -12.75 20.89 -11.62
C LYS A 78 -11.66 21.68 -12.36
N THR A 79 -11.56 22.99 -12.11
CA THR A 79 -10.48 23.81 -12.66
C THR A 79 -9.14 23.39 -12.07
N ASP A 80 -8.06 23.56 -12.84
CA ASP A 80 -6.71 23.19 -12.41
C ASP A 80 -6.31 24.01 -11.17
N LEU A 81 -6.75 25.28 -11.10
CA LEU A 81 -6.61 26.13 -9.92
C LEU A 81 -7.21 25.50 -8.65
N MET A 82 -8.45 24.99 -8.73
CA MET A 82 -9.12 24.40 -7.56
C MET A 82 -8.54 23.03 -7.18
N LEU A 83 -8.13 22.24 -8.17
CA LEU A 83 -7.44 20.96 -7.90
C LEU A 83 -6.09 21.20 -7.24
N HIS A 84 -5.32 22.20 -7.70
CA HIS A 84 -4.05 22.56 -7.08
C HIS A 84 -4.22 23.14 -5.68
N GLN A 85 -5.31 23.91 -5.44
CA GLN A 85 -5.65 24.37 -4.10
C GLN A 85 -5.91 23.20 -3.13
N VAL A 86 -6.60 22.15 -3.57
CA VAL A 86 -6.80 20.93 -2.77
C VAL A 86 -5.48 20.21 -2.50
N GLU A 87 -4.59 20.11 -3.47
CA GLU A 87 -3.23 19.55 -3.28
C GLU A 87 -2.44 20.36 -2.25
N ILE A 88 -2.48 21.69 -2.31
CA ILE A 88 -1.84 22.59 -1.35
C ILE A 88 -2.44 22.38 0.04
N GLU A 89 -3.76 22.27 0.18
CA GLU A 89 -4.41 22.03 1.48
C GLU A 89 -4.03 20.68 2.07
N ILE A 90 -3.96 19.63 1.25
CA ILE A 90 -3.47 18.31 1.65
C ILE A 90 -2.00 18.39 2.11
N GLN A 91 -1.15 19.09 1.35
CA GLN A 91 0.26 19.27 1.69
C GLN A 91 0.43 20.08 2.98
N ILE A 92 -0.34 21.16 3.18
CA ILE A 92 -0.33 21.97 4.41
C ILE A 92 -0.76 21.12 5.61
N GLU A 93 -1.77 20.27 5.47
CA GLU A 93 -2.23 19.40 6.55
C GLU A 93 -1.20 18.32 6.89
N GLN A 94 -0.54 17.76 5.87
CA GLN A 94 0.59 16.84 6.05
C GLN A 94 1.77 17.53 6.74
N ASP A 95 2.18 18.72 6.29
CA ASP A 95 3.28 19.49 6.84
C ASP A 95 3.00 19.95 8.28
N LYS A 96 1.75 20.32 8.60
CA LYS A 96 1.34 20.63 9.99
C LYS A 96 1.45 19.43 10.90
N LYS A 97 1.05 18.23 10.43
CA LYS A 97 1.18 16.99 11.20
C LYS A 97 2.64 16.56 11.34
N LEU A 98 3.45 16.69 10.27
CA LEU A 98 4.88 16.41 10.29
C LEU A 98 5.64 17.38 11.22
N SER A 99 5.28 18.65 11.19
CA SER A 99 5.81 19.69 12.07
C SER A 99 5.41 19.43 13.53
N ALA A 100 4.14 19.10 13.78
CA ALA A 100 3.68 18.67 15.09
C ALA A 100 4.49 17.47 15.58
N TYR A 101 4.67 16.44 14.76
CA TYR A 101 5.45 15.24 15.06
C TYR A 101 6.93 15.56 15.37
N SER A 102 7.59 16.36 14.55
CA SER A 102 8.99 16.78 14.79
C SER A 102 9.13 17.65 16.05
N THR A 103 8.06 18.37 16.42
CA THR A 103 7.98 19.16 17.65
C THR A 103 7.77 18.24 18.86
N TRP A 104 6.88 17.25 18.75
CA TRP A 104 6.70 16.19 19.74
C TRP A 104 8.00 15.38 19.94
N GLU A 105 8.77 15.11 18.89
CA GLU A 105 10.04 14.40 18.94
C GLU A 105 11.15 15.22 19.66
N LYS A 106 11.20 16.53 19.43
CA LYS A 106 12.11 17.45 20.16
C LYS A 106 11.69 17.64 21.62
N ILE A 107 10.39 17.63 21.90
CA ILE A 107 9.85 17.72 23.26
C ILE A 107 10.09 16.38 24.01
N SER A 108 9.89 15.24 23.35
CA SER A 108 10.13 13.92 23.94
C SER A 108 11.62 13.65 24.22
N HIS A 109 12.53 14.24 23.43
CA HIS A 109 13.96 14.25 23.75
C HIS A 109 14.33 15.09 24.99
N ASN A 110 13.50 16.07 25.37
CA ASN A 110 13.79 17.02 26.45
C ASN A 110 13.03 16.76 27.76
N VAL A 111 12.05 15.86 27.78
CA VAL A 111 11.28 15.52 28.99
C VAL A 111 11.72 14.16 29.51
N SER A 112 12.40 14.17 30.66
CA SER A 112 12.86 13.01 31.43
C SER A 112 11.73 12.29 32.19
N VAL A 113 10.58 12.10 31.53
CA VAL A 113 9.44 11.34 32.03
C VAL A 113 9.14 10.24 31.02
N GLN A 114 9.45 8.99 31.40
CA GLN A 114 9.16 7.74 30.68
C GLN A 114 9.22 7.82 29.15
N LYS A 115 10.42 7.53 28.63
CA LYS A 115 10.74 7.36 27.22
C LYS A 115 9.92 6.19 26.63
N ILE A 116 8.64 6.41 26.35
CA ILE A 116 7.83 5.52 25.52
C ILE A 116 8.37 5.70 24.10
N SER A 117 8.91 4.63 23.52
CA SER A 117 9.43 4.67 22.15
C SER A 117 8.28 5.02 21.21
N ILE A 118 8.54 5.76 20.14
CA ILE A 118 7.51 6.11 19.17
C ILE A 118 6.81 4.88 18.59
N TRP A 119 7.55 3.77 18.51
CA TRP A 119 7.04 2.48 18.06
C TRP A 119 6.12 1.79 19.08
N GLU A 120 6.29 2.07 20.38
CA GLU A 120 5.37 1.58 21.41
C GLU A 120 3.99 2.24 21.26
N ASN A 121 3.93 3.53 20.92
CA ASN A 121 2.65 4.18 20.60
C ASN A 121 2.00 3.54 19.36
N ILE A 122 2.78 3.34 18.29
CA ILE A 122 2.27 2.72 17.06
C ILE A 122 1.76 1.30 17.34
N LYS A 123 2.45 0.53 18.16
CA LYS A 123 1.96 -0.78 18.61
C LYS A 123 0.59 -0.64 19.28
N GLU A 124 0.44 0.26 20.25
CA GLU A 124 -0.85 0.43 20.96
C GLU A 124 -1.97 0.85 20.00
N ASP A 125 -1.66 1.74 19.05
CA ASP A 125 -2.59 2.17 18.00
C ASP A 125 -3.00 0.99 17.09
N LEU A 126 -2.05 0.12 16.70
CA LEU A 126 -2.31 -1.10 15.92
C LEU A 126 -3.15 -2.14 16.67
N LEU A 127 -2.99 -2.24 17.99
CA LEU A 127 -3.76 -3.15 18.85
C LEU A 127 -5.17 -2.64 19.14
N GLN A 128 -5.49 -1.40 18.76
CA GLN A 128 -6.82 -0.84 18.98
C GLN A 128 -7.89 -1.58 18.15
N PRO A 129 -8.92 -2.16 18.80
CA PRO A 129 -9.99 -2.85 18.09
C PRO A 129 -10.93 -1.87 17.38
N LEU A 130 -11.49 -2.30 16.25
CA LEU A 130 -12.45 -1.52 15.48
C LEU A 130 -13.85 -1.55 16.13
N VAL A 131 -14.06 -0.73 17.15
CA VAL A 131 -15.33 -0.61 17.89
C VAL A 131 -15.85 0.83 17.90
N GLY A 132 -17.16 1.00 17.82
CA GLY A 132 -17.81 2.31 17.89
C GLY A 132 -18.72 2.62 16.71
N THR A 133 -18.95 3.91 16.46
CA THR A 133 -19.67 4.39 15.27
C THR A 133 -18.82 4.23 14.01
N GLN A 134 -19.44 4.39 12.84
CA GLN A 134 -18.73 4.33 11.56
C GLN A 134 -17.57 5.34 11.50
N GLU A 135 -17.78 6.56 11.99
CA GLU A 135 -16.77 7.62 12.03
C GLU A 135 -15.62 7.27 12.99
N GLN A 136 -15.93 6.64 14.13
CA GLN A 136 -14.91 6.20 15.09
C GLN A 136 -14.06 5.07 14.50
N ILE A 137 -14.69 4.07 13.88
CA ILE A 137 -13.99 2.98 13.21
C ILE A 137 -13.10 3.53 12.09
N GLN A 138 -13.62 4.43 11.27
CA GLN A 138 -12.86 5.07 10.20
C GLN A 138 -11.66 5.85 10.74
N SER A 139 -11.83 6.60 11.84
CA SER A 139 -10.73 7.32 12.48
C SER A 139 -9.63 6.40 13.02
N ILE A 140 -9.99 5.21 13.54
CA ILE A 140 -9.00 4.22 14.00
C ILE A 140 -8.23 3.64 12.82
N ILE A 141 -8.92 3.32 11.72
CA ILE A 141 -8.27 2.83 10.49
C ILE A 141 -7.30 3.88 9.94
N GLU A 142 -7.72 5.13 9.82
CA GLU A 142 -6.90 6.21 9.29
C GLU A 142 -5.65 6.48 10.14
N MET A 143 -5.78 6.37 11.46
CA MET A 143 -4.66 6.46 12.39
C MET A 143 -3.63 5.36 12.13
N GLN A 144 -4.06 4.09 12.18
CA GLN A 144 -3.18 2.93 11.96
C GLN A 144 -2.51 2.96 10.58
N GLU A 145 -3.23 3.40 9.55
CA GLU A 145 -2.67 3.59 8.21
C GLU A 145 -1.60 4.68 8.17
N MET A 146 -1.82 5.80 8.89
CA MET A 146 -0.87 6.89 8.95
C MET A 146 0.41 6.45 9.66
N ASP A 147 0.29 5.73 10.77
CA ASP A 147 1.44 5.19 11.49
C ASP A 147 2.26 4.25 10.61
N CYS A 148 1.59 3.38 9.84
CA CYS A 148 2.26 2.50 8.91
C CYS A 148 2.94 3.26 7.76
N LYS A 149 2.29 4.30 7.21
CA LYS A 149 2.92 5.15 6.18
C LYS A 149 4.18 5.84 6.71
N LEU A 150 4.14 6.35 7.94
CA LEU A 150 5.29 6.98 8.59
C LEU A 150 6.42 5.97 8.86
N LEU A 151 6.09 4.77 9.33
CA LEU A 151 7.09 3.70 9.51
C LEU A 151 7.75 3.30 8.20
N SER A 152 6.97 3.11 7.14
CA SER A 152 7.49 2.75 5.83
C SER A 152 8.46 3.80 5.29
N GLN A 153 8.15 5.10 5.44
CA GLN A 153 9.08 6.19 5.10
C GLN A 153 10.38 6.14 5.90
N GLN A 154 10.34 5.69 7.16
CA GLN A 154 11.54 5.51 7.97
C GLN A 154 12.35 4.27 7.57
N LEU A 155 11.72 3.26 6.99
CA LEU A 155 12.35 2.00 6.55
C LEU A 155 12.84 2.04 5.09
N GLU A 156 12.33 2.98 4.29
CA GLU A 156 12.67 3.13 2.87
C GLU A 156 14.19 3.22 2.65
N ASP A 157 14.71 2.34 1.79
CA ASP A 157 16.13 2.20 1.45
C ASP A 157 17.09 2.04 2.65
N ARG A 158 16.58 1.68 3.84
CA ARG A 158 17.41 1.44 5.03
C ARG A 158 17.82 -0.02 5.16
N TYR A 159 19.13 -0.22 5.17
CA TYR A 159 19.81 -1.50 5.44
C TYR A 159 20.18 -1.67 6.93
N ASP A 160 19.59 -0.86 7.81
CA ASP A 160 19.90 -0.84 9.24
C ASP A 160 19.10 -1.93 9.98
N ASP A 161 19.74 -3.07 10.19
CA ASP A 161 19.19 -4.18 10.96
C ASP A 161 18.94 -3.84 12.43
N GLU A 162 19.75 -2.98 13.05
CA GLU A 162 19.55 -2.58 14.45
C GLU A 162 18.24 -1.79 14.58
N PHE A 163 18.01 -0.86 13.65
CA PHE A 163 16.78 -0.10 13.58
C PHE A 163 15.54 -1.01 13.38
N ARG A 164 15.61 -1.98 12.46
CA ARG A 164 14.53 -2.96 12.25
C ARG A 164 14.30 -3.83 13.46
N GLY A 165 15.37 -4.34 14.08
CA GLY A 165 15.32 -5.12 15.30
C GLY A 165 14.63 -4.37 16.42
N ASN A 166 14.93 -3.09 16.60
CA ASN A 166 14.30 -2.26 17.62
C ASN A 166 12.79 -2.00 17.35
N ILE A 167 12.37 -1.88 16.09
CA ILE A 167 10.94 -1.81 15.74
C ILE A 167 10.24 -3.13 16.10
N ILE A 168 10.86 -4.27 15.79
CA ILE A 168 10.31 -5.59 16.13
C ILE A 168 10.21 -5.74 17.65
N ASP A 169 11.29 -5.45 18.37
CA ASP A 169 11.35 -5.54 19.84
C ASP A 169 10.35 -4.62 20.55
N SER A 170 9.90 -3.55 19.89
CA SER A 170 8.86 -2.67 20.42
C SER A 170 7.44 -3.25 20.36
N GLY A 171 7.25 -4.34 19.61
CA GLY A 171 5.98 -5.04 19.46
C GLY A 171 5.11 -4.59 18.26
N VAL A 172 5.66 -3.80 17.34
CA VAL A 172 4.93 -3.34 16.14
C VAL A 172 4.53 -4.51 15.24
N ALA A 173 5.41 -5.50 15.09
CA ALA A 173 5.14 -6.65 14.24
C ALA A 173 3.97 -7.50 14.76
N GLU A 174 3.83 -7.61 16.08
CA GLU A 174 2.71 -8.25 16.78
C GLU A 174 1.40 -7.45 16.62
N GLY A 175 1.48 -6.12 16.62
CA GLY A 175 0.33 -5.26 16.30
C GLY A 175 -0.18 -5.48 14.87
N LEU A 176 0.73 -5.56 13.90
CA LEU A 176 0.39 -5.89 12.51
C LEU A 176 -0.21 -7.30 12.38
N GLN A 177 0.41 -8.29 13.03
CA GLN A 177 -0.11 -9.65 13.09
C GLN A 177 -1.52 -9.69 13.68
N PHE A 178 -1.78 -9.01 14.80
CA PHE A 178 -3.09 -8.94 15.42
C PHE A 178 -4.16 -8.45 14.43
N ILE A 179 -3.85 -7.43 13.63
CA ILE A 179 -4.73 -6.95 12.57
C ILE A 179 -4.92 -8.02 11.49
N PHE A 180 -3.82 -8.59 10.97
CA PHE A 180 -3.84 -9.63 9.95
C PHE A 180 -4.53 -10.91 10.40
N GLU A 181 -4.72 -11.12 11.71
CA GLU A 181 -5.35 -12.30 12.31
C GLU A 181 -6.80 -12.07 12.72
N ASN A 182 -7.22 -10.82 12.97
CA ASN A 182 -8.54 -10.57 13.55
C ASN A 182 -9.43 -9.63 12.73
N ARG A 183 -8.87 -8.86 11.79
CA ARG A 183 -9.65 -7.91 10.97
C ARG A 183 -10.24 -8.56 9.72
N GLU A 184 -11.45 -8.17 9.35
CA GLU A 184 -12.06 -8.53 8.07
C GLU A 184 -11.13 -8.10 6.91
N LEU A 185 -10.92 -8.98 5.92
CA LEU A 185 -9.91 -8.77 4.88
C LEU A 185 -10.09 -7.46 4.14
N ASN A 186 -11.32 -7.11 3.76
CA ASN A 186 -11.66 -5.87 3.03
C ASN A 186 -11.38 -4.57 3.81
N LEU A 187 -11.06 -4.65 5.10
CA LEU A 187 -10.68 -3.51 5.95
C LEU A 187 -9.17 -3.46 6.20
N ILE A 188 -8.37 -4.36 5.60
CA ILE A 188 -6.92 -4.34 5.67
C ILE A 188 -6.40 -3.64 4.43
N SER A 189 -5.90 -2.43 4.59
CA SER A 189 -5.29 -1.66 3.51
C SER A 189 -3.79 -1.96 3.36
N ARG A 190 -3.27 -1.68 2.17
CA ARG A 190 -1.87 -1.95 1.80
C ARG A 190 -0.81 -1.38 2.76
N PRO A 191 -0.94 -0.17 3.35
CA PRO A 191 0.08 0.33 4.28
C PRO A 191 0.45 -0.65 5.39
N LEU A 192 -0.54 -1.41 5.91
CA LEU A 192 -0.33 -2.41 6.96
C LEU A 192 0.54 -3.57 6.45
N SER A 193 0.20 -4.15 5.29
CA SER A 193 0.98 -5.25 4.69
C SER A 193 2.36 -4.80 4.25
N TYR A 194 2.47 -3.56 3.75
CA TYR A 194 3.70 -3.03 3.20
C TYR A 194 4.75 -2.79 4.28
N VAL A 195 4.39 -2.27 5.47
CA VAL A 195 5.34 -2.15 6.59
C VAL A 195 5.86 -3.51 7.04
N PHE A 196 4.99 -4.52 7.10
CA PHE A 196 5.44 -5.87 7.43
C PHE A 196 6.44 -6.40 6.40
N PHE A 197 6.17 -6.19 5.11
CA PHE A 197 7.12 -6.51 4.05
C PHE A 197 8.43 -5.74 4.21
N ASP A 198 8.38 -4.43 4.45
CA ASP A 198 9.55 -3.60 4.68
C ASP A 198 10.38 -4.22 5.80
N LEU A 199 9.80 -4.61 6.95
CA LEU A 199 10.53 -5.25 8.05
C LEU A 199 11.32 -6.51 7.62
N THR A 200 10.87 -7.22 6.59
CA THR A 200 11.57 -8.40 6.04
C THR A 200 12.65 -8.10 5.01
N SER A 201 12.69 -6.90 4.41
CA SER A 201 13.59 -6.56 3.29
C SER A 201 14.06 -5.10 3.32
N PRO A 202 15.38 -4.81 3.19
CA PRO A 202 16.49 -5.72 2.91
C PRO A 202 17.16 -6.27 4.19
N ALA A 203 16.37 -6.72 5.17
CA ALA A 203 16.84 -7.20 6.46
C ALA A 203 17.74 -8.46 6.37
N SER A 204 18.63 -8.68 7.34
CA SER A 204 19.39 -9.93 7.41
C SER A 204 18.57 -11.13 7.88
N ASP A 205 19.16 -12.33 7.75
CA ASP A 205 18.56 -13.57 8.27
C ASP A 205 18.29 -13.51 9.78
N LYS A 206 19.12 -12.80 10.55
CA LYS A 206 18.90 -12.61 11.98
C LYS A 206 17.56 -11.91 12.25
N ILE A 207 17.31 -10.81 11.54
CA ILE A 207 16.09 -10.00 11.72
C ILE A 207 14.86 -10.75 11.20
N ARG A 208 14.97 -11.45 10.08
CA ARG A 208 13.87 -12.28 9.56
C ARG A 208 13.53 -13.47 10.46
N LEU A 209 14.53 -14.07 11.12
CA LEU A 209 14.29 -15.10 12.12
C LEU A 209 13.69 -14.52 13.40
N GLN A 210 14.06 -13.31 13.81
CA GLN A 210 13.39 -12.59 14.91
C GLN A 210 11.90 -12.34 14.58
N LEU A 211 11.58 -11.94 13.35
CA LEU A 211 10.19 -11.86 12.86
C LEU A 211 9.48 -13.21 12.79
N TYR A 212 10.20 -14.31 12.67
CA TYR A 212 9.58 -15.63 12.70
C TYR A 212 9.16 -16.03 14.12
N GLU A 213 9.89 -15.60 15.16
CA GLU A 213 9.56 -15.89 16.57
C GLU A 213 8.19 -15.32 17.00
N ILE A 214 7.70 -14.27 16.33
CA ILE A 214 6.32 -13.75 16.55
C ILE A 214 5.22 -14.62 15.90
N GLN A 215 5.60 -15.70 15.21
CA GLN A 215 4.69 -16.65 14.54
C GLN A 215 3.75 -16.02 13.50
N PRO A 216 4.27 -15.30 12.48
CA PRO A 216 3.46 -14.42 11.62
C PRO A 216 2.62 -15.15 10.56
N PHE A 217 2.76 -16.49 10.45
CA PHE A 217 2.22 -17.24 9.32
C PHE A 217 0.70 -17.19 9.22
N LEU A 218 -0.06 -17.30 10.32
CA LEU A 218 -1.52 -17.29 10.25
C LEU A 218 -2.04 -16.00 9.59
N GLY A 219 -1.58 -14.85 10.08
CA GLY A 219 -1.94 -13.54 9.51
C GLY A 219 -1.54 -13.41 8.05
N LEU A 220 -0.28 -13.68 7.73
CA LEU A 220 0.25 -13.57 6.36
C LEU A 220 -0.45 -14.51 5.36
N ILE A 221 -0.76 -15.75 5.78
CA ILE A 221 -1.49 -16.72 4.96
C ILE A 221 -2.90 -16.19 4.64
N ARG A 222 -3.58 -15.56 5.60
CA ARG A 222 -4.92 -15.01 5.35
C ARG A 222 -4.88 -13.89 4.30
N LEU A 223 -3.84 -13.06 4.32
CA LEU A 223 -3.67 -11.99 3.33
C LEU A 223 -3.49 -12.50 1.90
N LEU A 224 -3.09 -13.75 1.67
CA LEU A 224 -3.00 -14.32 0.32
C LEU A 224 -4.37 -14.40 -0.40
N GLU A 225 -5.46 -14.36 0.35
CA GLU A 225 -6.84 -14.38 -0.17
C GLU A 225 -7.44 -12.97 -0.35
N HIS A 226 -6.65 -11.92 -0.11
CA HIS A 226 -7.08 -10.54 -0.25
C HIS A 226 -7.44 -10.19 -1.71
N SER A 227 -8.35 -9.22 -1.87
CA SER A 227 -8.84 -8.75 -3.18
C SER A 227 -7.89 -7.76 -3.85
N ASP A 228 -7.22 -6.91 -3.06
CA ASP A 228 -6.12 -6.07 -3.51
C ASP A 228 -4.87 -6.92 -3.73
N ILE A 229 -4.41 -6.96 -4.98
CA ILE A 229 -3.22 -7.70 -5.42
C ILE A 229 -1.95 -7.22 -4.71
N LEU A 230 -1.85 -5.94 -4.36
CA LEU A 230 -0.66 -5.40 -3.72
C LEU A 230 -0.50 -5.94 -2.29
N VAL A 231 -1.60 -6.05 -1.55
CA VAL A 231 -1.62 -6.72 -0.22
C VAL A 231 -1.17 -8.18 -0.34
N VAL A 232 -1.66 -8.89 -1.37
CA VAL A 232 -1.27 -10.28 -1.63
C VAL A 232 0.23 -10.39 -1.94
N VAL A 233 0.76 -9.46 -2.75
CA VAL A 233 2.18 -9.39 -3.11
C VAL A 233 3.04 -9.13 -1.87
N ASP A 234 2.72 -8.12 -1.06
CA ASP A 234 3.45 -7.81 0.17
C ASP A 234 3.49 -9.03 1.11
N ALA A 235 2.37 -9.75 1.25
CA ALA A 235 2.27 -10.94 2.08
C ALA A 235 3.10 -12.13 1.57
N ILE A 236 3.03 -12.47 0.27
CA ILE A 236 3.78 -13.61 -0.26
C ILE A 236 5.29 -13.35 -0.28
N HIS A 237 5.71 -12.10 -0.49
CA HIS A 237 7.11 -11.70 -0.35
C HIS A 237 7.59 -11.79 1.10
N SER A 238 6.78 -11.33 2.06
CA SER A 238 7.09 -11.45 3.48
C SER A 238 7.29 -12.91 3.90
N LEU A 239 6.38 -13.80 3.46
CA LEU A 239 6.51 -15.25 3.66
C LEU A 239 7.81 -15.78 3.02
N PHE A 240 8.08 -15.44 1.76
CA PHE A 240 9.28 -15.90 1.07
C PHE A 240 10.57 -15.47 1.80
N ASN A 241 10.66 -14.22 2.23
CA ASN A 241 11.84 -13.70 2.92
C ASN A 241 12.10 -14.46 4.24
N ILE A 242 11.06 -14.70 5.03
CA ILE A 242 11.17 -15.45 6.28
C ILE A 242 11.58 -16.91 6.03
N LEU A 243 10.93 -17.56 5.05
CA LEU A 243 11.24 -18.94 4.69
C LEU A 243 12.66 -19.08 4.12
N ALA A 244 13.10 -18.15 3.28
CA ALA A 244 14.44 -18.17 2.71
C ALA A 244 15.52 -18.10 3.79
N SER A 245 15.33 -17.28 4.83
CA SER A 245 16.25 -17.24 5.97
C SER A 245 16.23 -18.52 6.80
N GLY A 246 15.07 -19.14 7.00
CA GLY A 246 14.97 -20.47 7.61
C GLY A 246 15.70 -21.54 6.78
N ALA A 247 15.64 -21.44 5.46
CA ALA A 247 16.35 -22.35 4.57
C ALA A 247 17.87 -22.14 4.63
N GLU A 248 18.35 -20.90 4.61
CA GLU A 248 19.80 -20.59 4.55
C GLU A 248 20.52 -20.88 5.87
N THR A 249 19.83 -20.73 7.01
CA THR A 249 20.43 -20.89 8.34
C THR A 249 20.42 -22.33 8.88
N ALA A 250 19.63 -23.22 8.29
CA ALA A 250 19.53 -24.62 8.70
C ALA A 250 20.36 -25.57 7.80
N PRO A 251 20.81 -26.73 8.31
CA PRO A 251 21.53 -27.71 7.51
C PRO A 251 20.72 -28.16 6.28
N ARG A 252 21.33 -28.11 5.09
CA ARG A 252 20.63 -28.43 3.83
C ARG A 252 20.16 -29.89 3.72
N THR A 253 20.76 -30.80 4.49
CA THR A 253 20.39 -32.22 4.51
C THR A 253 19.13 -32.51 5.34
N GLU A 254 18.66 -31.53 6.12
CA GLU A 254 17.50 -31.68 6.98
C GLU A 254 16.26 -31.05 6.34
N PRO A 255 15.05 -31.50 6.73
CA PRO A 255 13.82 -30.83 6.36
C PRO A 255 13.83 -29.33 6.68
N HIS A 256 13.04 -28.54 5.96
CA HIS A 256 12.92 -27.13 6.25
C HIS A 256 12.41 -26.90 7.69
N PRO A 257 13.08 -26.08 8.52
CA PRO A 257 12.76 -25.94 9.95
C PRO A 257 11.33 -25.43 10.18
N GLN A 258 10.83 -24.61 9.26
CA GLN A 258 9.53 -23.95 9.35
C GLN A 258 8.40 -24.72 8.62
N PHE A 259 8.65 -25.95 8.16
CA PHE A 259 7.65 -26.72 7.39
C PHE A 259 6.39 -26.99 8.21
N ASP A 260 6.55 -27.51 9.42
CA ASP A 260 5.43 -27.99 10.22
C ASP A 260 4.53 -26.81 10.65
N ASP A 261 5.12 -25.66 11.00
CA ASP A 261 4.39 -24.43 11.33
C ASP A 261 3.62 -23.84 10.14
N LEU A 262 4.23 -23.82 8.95
CA LEU A 262 3.52 -23.36 7.76
C LEU A 262 2.39 -24.33 7.39
N SER A 263 2.62 -25.64 7.57
CA SER A 263 1.64 -26.69 7.31
C SER A 263 0.48 -26.67 8.28
N SER A 264 0.68 -26.35 9.57
CA SER A 264 -0.39 -26.34 10.58
C SER A 264 -1.48 -25.32 10.28
N TRP A 265 -1.14 -24.25 9.56
CA TRP A 265 -2.06 -23.20 9.12
C TRP A 265 -2.59 -23.41 7.70
N ASN A 266 -2.43 -24.60 7.13
CA ASN A 266 -2.76 -24.91 5.74
C ASN A 266 -2.05 -23.98 4.73
N GLY A 267 -0.90 -23.42 5.10
CA GLY A 267 -0.19 -22.40 4.34
C GLY A 267 0.34 -22.91 3.01
N ILE A 268 0.83 -24.16 2.97
CA ILE A 268 1.31 -24.80 1.74
C ILE A 268 0.22 -24.81 0.66
N GLU A 269 -0.99 -25.23 1.02
CA GLU A 269 -2.12 -25.30 0.09
C GLU A 269 -2.57 -23.89 -0.34
N LYS A 270 -2.60 -22.92 0.58
CA LYS A 270 -2.95 -21.51 0.25
C LYS A 270 -1.94 -20.86 -0.70
N ILE A 271 -0.64 -21.11 -0.50
CA ILE A 271 0.41 -20.65 -1.42
C ILE A 271 0.26 -21.33 -2.79
N PHE A 272 -0.07 -22.62 -2.82
CA PHE A 272 -0.28 -23.33 -4.08
C PHE A 272 -1.52 -22.83 -4.84
N GLN A 273 -2.60 -22.51 -4.12
CA GLN A 273 -3.77 -21.86 -4.68
C GLN A 273 -3.43 -20.49 -5.28
N LEU A 274 -2.62 -19.68 -4.59
CA LEU A 274 -2.13 -18.40 -5.13
C LEU A 274 -1.29 -18.60 -6.41
N PHE A 275 -0.38 -19.57 -6.40
CA PHE A 275 0.41 -19.96 -7.59
C PHE A 275 -0.49 -20.28 -8.80
N ARG A 276 -1.58 -21.03 -8.58
CA ARG A 276 -2.55 -21.38 -9.63
C ARG A 276 -3.45 -20.22 -10.05
N ARG A 277 -3.83 -19.33 -9.12
CA ARG A 277 -4.59 -18.10 -9.42
C ARG A 277 -3.85 -17.20 -10.41
N ASN A 278 -2.50 -17.23 -10.42
CA ASN A 278 -1.67 -16.56 -11.41
C ASN A 278 -2.06 -15.08 -11.59
N LEU A 279 -2.19 -14.34 -10.49
CA LEU A 279 -2.61 -12.94 -10.49
C LEU A 279 -1.65 -12.07 -11.30
N ASP A 280 -0.35 -12.34 -11.17
CA ASP A 280 0.72 -11.71 -11.92
C ASP A 280 1.97 -12.62 -11.95
N LYS A 281 2.95 -12.27 -12.79
CA LYS A 281 4.19 -13.06 -12.95
C LYS A 281 4.99 -13.13 -11.64
N ASN A 282 5.05 -12.04 -10.89
CA ASN A 282 5.85 -11.94 -9.68
C ASN A 282 5.26 -12.81 -8.57
N SER A 283 3.99 -12.62 -8.19
CA SER A 283 3.36 -13.43 -7.13
C SER A 283 3.39 -14.93 -7.43
N LYS A 284 3.23 -15.33 -8.70
CA LYS A 284 3.37 -16.73 -9.12
C LYS A 284 4.78 -17.27 -8.93
N ASN A 285 5.80 -16.50 -9.33
CA ASN A 285 7.19 -16.89 -9.15
C ASN A 285 7.52 -17.07 -7.67
N ILE A 286 7.18 -16.08 -6.83
CA ILE A 286 7.46 -16.14 -5.39
C ILE A 286 6.71 -17.31 -4.73
N SER A 287 5.45 -17.55 -5.09
CA SER A 287 4.70 -18.71 -4.58
C SER A 287 5.41 -20.04 -4.91
N SER A 288 5.95 -20.17 -6.13
CA SER A 288 6.72 -21.34 -6.51
C SER A 288 8.05 -21.48 -5.75
N PHE A 289 8.68 -20.35 -5.41
CA PHE A 289 9.89 -20.35 -4.59
C PHE A 289 9.58 -20.81 -3.16
N CYS A 290 8.54 -20.26 -2.52
CA CYS A 290 8.08 -20.69 -1.20
C CYS A 290 7.83 -22.20 -1.12
N ILE A 291 7.12 -22.77 -2.11
CA ILE A 291 6.86 -24.21 -2.12
C ILE A 291 8.14 -25.01 -2.39
N GLY A 292 9.00 -24.54 -3.29
CA GLY A 292 10.25 -25.21 -3.59
C GLY A 292 11.21 -25.29 -2.40
N ILE A 293 11.34 -24.21 -1.62
CA ILE A 293 12.22 -24.16 -0.45
C ILE A 293 11.62 -24.92 0.74
N ILE A 294 10.29 -24.82 0.97
CA ILE A 294 9.68 -25.46 2.14
C ILE A 294 9.73 -26.99 2.04
N PHE A 295 9.61 -27.56 0.83
CA PHE A 295 9.70 -29.00 0.60
C PHE A 295 11.13 -29.55 0.58
N ARG A 296 12.12 -28.80 1.09
CA ARG A 296 13.48 -29.32 1.27
C ARG A 296 13.46 -30.64 2.02
N ALA A 297 14.13 -31.65 1.44
CA ALA A 297 14.23 -33.01 1.98
C ALA A 297 12.86 -33.66 2.33
N LYS A 298 11.75 -33.21 1.71
CA LYS A 298 10.39 -33.73 1.93
C LYS A 298 9.68 -34.01 0.61
N GLU A 299 8.92 -35.11 0.57
CA GLU A 299 8.14 -35.49 -0.59
C GLU A 299 6.82 -34.74 -0.69
N PHE A 300 6.41 -34.43 -1.91
CA PHE A 300 5.06 -33.99 -2.18
C PHE A 300 4.08 -35.16 -2.05
N ALA A 301 3.16 -35.08 -1.09
CA ALA A 301 2.03 -35.99 -1.03
C ALA A 301 1.12 -35.83 -2.26
N ASP A 302 0.84 -34.58 -2.67
CA ASP A 302 0.16 -34.27 -3.93
C ASP A 302 1.17 -34.24 -5.09
N GLN A 303 1.13 -35.29 -5.92
CA GLN A 303 2.01 -35.39 -7.09
C GLN A 303 1.75 -34.30 -8.13
N THR A 304 0.52 -33.79 -8.24
CA THR A 304 0.19 -32.72 -9.19
C THR A 304 0.84 -31.41 -8.77
N MET A 305 0.79 -31.07 -7.48
CA MET A 305 1.50 -29.91 -6.93
C MET A 305 3.00 -29.99 -7.25
N GLY A 306 3.62 -31.13 -6.95
CA GLY A 306 5.05 -31.33 -7.22
C GLY A 306 5.41 -31.14 -8.69
N LEU A 307 4.61 -31.70 -9.62
CA LEU A 307 4.86 -31.57 -11.06
C LEU A 307 4.74 -30.12 -11.56
N GLU A 308 3.69 -29.40 -11.15
CA GLU A 308 3.46 -28.02 -11.57
C GLU A 308 4.56 -27.08 -11.06
N ILE A 309 4.93 -27.21 -9.78
CA ILE A 309 5.95 -26.37 -9.16
C ILE A 309 7.33 -26.64 -9.78
N ILE A 310 7.73 -27.91 -9.92
CA ILE A 310 9.01 -28.26 -10.56
C ILE A 310 9.06 -27.77 -12.01
N SER A 311 7.96 -27.92 -12.75
CA SER A 311 7.88 -27.45 -14.14
C SER A 311 8.04 -25.93 -14.23
N HIS A 312 7.36 -25.18 -13.37
CA HIS A 312 7.45 -23.72 -13.35
C HIS A 312 8.85 -23.25 -12.96
N LEU A 313 9.43 -23.78 -11.87
CA LEU A 313 10.79 -23.46 -11.44
C LEU A 313 11.83 -23.73 -12.53
N LYS A 314 11.69 -24.84 -13.29
CA LYS A 314 12.57 -25.13 -14.43
C LYS A 314 12.44 -24.10 -15.54
N SER A 315 11.23 -23.60 -15.82
CA SER A 315 11.03 -22.57 -16.84
C SER A 315 11.74 -21.24 -16.48
N LEU A 316 11.88 -20.95 -15.19
CA LEU A 316 12.56 -19.75 -14.69
C LEU A 316 14.09 -19.83 -14.80
N LEU A 317 14.66 -21.00 -15.12
CA LEU A 317 16.11 -21.14 -15.36
C LEU A 317 16.60 -20.39 -16.60
N SER A 318 15.69 -20.02 -17.50
CA SER A 318 15.94 -19.20 -18.68
C SER A 318 15.44 -17.75 -18.55
N ASP A 319 15.02 -17.32 -17.35
CA ASP A 319 14.60 -15.93 -17.14
C ASP A 319 15.79 -14.96 -17.34
N GLN A 320 15.48 -13.76 -17.83
CA GLN A 320 16.47 -12.70 -18.06
C GLN A 320 16.91 -12.07 -16.73
N ASP A 321 16.02 -12.10 -15.74
CA ASP A 321 16.33 -11.63 -14.39
C ASP A 321 17.21 -12.66 -13.66
N VAL A 322 18.42 -12.22 -13.31
CA VAL A 322 19.42 -13.05 -12.63
C VAL A 322 18.94 -13.50 -11.25
N LEU A 323 18.25 -12.63 -10.51
CA LEU A 323 17.74 -12.96 -9.18
C LEU A 323 16.68 -14.05 -9.28
N ILE A 324 15.71 -13.92 -10.20
CA ILE A 324 14.69 -14.95 -10.45
C ILE A 324 15.35 -16.28 -10.80
N LYS A 325 16.35 -16.27 -11.68
CA LYS A 325 17.07 -17.48 -12.11
C LYS A 325 17.80 -18.17 -10.96
N GLU A 326 18.55 -17.41 -10.14
CA GLU A 326 19.31 -17.99 -9.03
C GLU A 326 18.40 -18.48 -7.90
N THR A 327 17.31 -17.77 -7.60
CA THR A 327 16.30 -18.22 -6.63
C THR A 327 15.59 -19.50 -7.10
N ALA A 328 15.26 -19.60 -8.40
CA ALA A 328 14.70 -20.83 -8.97
C ALA A 328 15.66 -22.03 -8.85
N LYS A 329 16.95 -21.81 -9.11
CA LYS A 329 17.98 -22.83 -8.92
C LYS A 329 18.11 -23.26 -7.46
N PHE A 330 18.07 -22.30 -6.54
CA PHE A 330 18.12 -22.56 -5.11
C PHE A 330 16.94 -23.45 -4.68
N ALA A 331 15.72 -23.07 -5.03
CA ALA A 331 14.52 -23.85 -4.74
C ALA A 331 14.58 -25.27 -5.33
N LEU A 332 15.07 -25.43 -6.57
CA LEU A 332 15.26 -26.75 -7.18
C LEU A 332 16.33 -27.61 -6.47
N LYS A 333 17.39 -26.99 -5.94
CA LYS A 333 18.43 -27.69 -5.17
C LYS A 333 17.88 -28.19 -3.83
N ASP A 334 17.03 -27.40 -3.18
CA ASP A 334 16.38 -27.78 -1.94
C ASP A 334 15.40 -28.95 -2.14
N LEU A 335 14.58 -28.90 -3.20
CA LEU A 335 13.74 -30.04 -3.61
C LEU A 335 14.57 -31.31 -3.91
N ALA A 336 15.76 -31.15 -4.49
CA ALA A 336 16.64 -32.26 -4.84
C ALA A 336 17.41 -32.87 -3.64
N GLN A 337 17.19 -32.40 -2.40
CA GLN A 337 17.81 -33.02 -1.22
C GLN A 337 17.19 -34.37 -0.84
N ASN A 338 16.07 -34.75 -1.46
CA ASN A 338 15.49 -36.09 -1.34
C ASN A 338 15.84 -36.94 -2.58
N GLU A 339 16.32 -38.17 -2.38
CA GLU A 339 16.70 -39.13 -3.43
C GLU A 339 15.56 -39.43 -4.42
N GLU A 340 14.29 -39.45 -3.97
CA GLU A 340 13.14 -39.70 -4.85
C GLU A 340 12.77 -38.46 -5.71
N GLN A 341 12.90 -37.24 -5.16
CA GLN A 341 12.72 -35.99 -5.92
C GLN A 341 13.90 -35.69 -6.84
N THR A 342 15.11 -36.17 -6.52
CA THR A 342 16.28 -36.11 -7.42
C THR A 342 15.95 -36.78 -8.76
N MET A 343 15.30 -37.94 -8.73
CA MET A 343 14.79 -38.62 -9.92
C MET A 343 13.71 -37.81 -10.65
N LYS A 344 12.73 -37.21 -9.96
CA LYS A 344 11.66 -36.38 -10.58
C LYS A 344 12.18 -35.05 -11.17
N CYS A 345 13.16 -34.43 -10.52
CA CYS A 345 13.87 -33.24 -11.02
C CYS A 345 14.73 -33.57 -12.25
N LEU A 346 15.34 -34.75 -12.32
CA LEU A 346 16.18 -35.18 -13.44
C LEU A 346 15.39 -35.85 -14.61
N LEU A 347 14.22 -36.45 -14.37
CA LEU A 347 13.50 -37.29 -15.35
C LEU A 347 12.38 -36.59 -16.17
N SER A 348 12.37 -35.26 -16.29
CA SER A 348 11.49 -34.62 -17.29
C SER A 348 12.01 -34.71 -18.74
N ARG A 349 13.03 -35.54 -19.01
CA ARG A 349 13.48 -35.89 -20.37
C ARG A 349 12.98 -37.25 -20.86
N HIS A 350 12.54 -38.14 -19.97
CA HIS A 350 12.16 -39.51 -20.35
C HIS A 350 10.65 -39.69 -20.58
N LEU A 351 9.80 -39.04 -19.79
CA LEU A 351 8.34 -39.17 -19.92
C LEU A 351 7.79 -38.46 -21.17
N TYR A 352 8.41 -37.36 -21.60
CA TYR A 352 8.06 -36.69 -22.87
C TYR A 352 8.45 -37.53 -24.10
N ARG A 353 9.51 -38.35 -24.02
CA ARG A 353 9.91 -39.26 -25.11
C ARG A 353 8.98 -40.46 -25.24
N GLN A 354 8.40 -40.95 -24.14
CA GLN A 354 7.50 -42.11 -24.18
C GLN A 354 6.10 -41.76 -24.74
N GLN A 355 5.58 -40.55 -24.49
CA GLN A 355 4.31 -40.10 -25.08
C GLN A 355 4.41 -39.82 -26.59
N VAL A 356 5.59 -39.40 -27.08
CA VAL A 356 5.84 -39.18 -28.52
C VAL A 356 6.09 -40.51 -29.25
N SER A 357 6.60 -41.54 -28.58
CA SER A 357 6.79 -42.87 -29.19
C SER A 357 5.56 -43.78 -29.15
N SER A 358 4.54 -43.45 -28.36
CA SER A 358 3.24 -44.17 -28.36
C SER A 358 2.20 -43.57 -29.32
N SER A 359 2.55 -42.50 -30.04
CA SER A 359 1.67 -41.78 -30.98
C SER A 359 2.17 -41.86 -32.43
N ASN A 360 3.12 -42.75 -32.73
CA ASN A 360 3.61 -43.04 -34.08
C ASN A 360 3.24 -44.46 -34.52
#